data_AF-A0A9Q0I5V1-F1
#
_entry.id   AF-A0A9Q0I5V1-F1
#
_cell.length_a   1.000
_cell.length_b   1.000
_cell.length_c   1.000
_cell.angle_alpha   90.00
_cell.angle_beta   90.00
_cell.angle_gamma   90.00
#
_symmetry.space_group_name_H-M   'P 1'
#
loop_
_entity.id
_entity.type
_entity.pdbx_description
1 polymer ?
#
loop_
_entity_poly.entity_id
_entity_poly.type
_entity_poly.pdbx_seq_one_letter_code
_entity_poly.pdbx_strand_id
1 'polypeptide(L)'
;VEKVNCVIETGITVSEEANSQLEGPLTIQELQTALQGMQGRRAPGIDGLSVEFYKAYWDVLSHDLLDVFNESLASGSMPVSRRRA
;
A
#
# COMPACT_ATOMS: atom_id res chain seq x y z
N VAL A 1 3.84 -12.05 -20.94
CA VAL A 1 2.84 -10.96 -20.74
C VAL A 1 3.62 -9.70 -20.44
N GLU A 2 3.54 -8.74 -21.36
CA GLU A 2 4.34 -7.51 -21.39
C GLU A 2 4.34 -6.81 -20.04
N LYS A 3 5.54 -6.53 -19.50
CA LYS A 3 5.71 -5.46 -18.53
C LYS A 3 5.30 -4.19 -19.27
N VAL A 4 4.18 -3.60 -18.87
CA VAL A 4 3.75 -2.29 -19.36
C VAL A 4 4.82 -1.30 -18.90
N ASN A 5 5.77 -1.03 -19.80
CA ASN A 5 6.79 -0.03 -19.58
C ASN A 5 6.07 1.32 -19.63
N CYS A 6 5.69 1.84 -18.46
CA CYS A 6 5.18 3.19 -18.33
C CYS A 6 6.37 4.13 -18.56
N VAL A 7 6.62 4.43 -19.84
CA VAL A 7 7.55 5.48 -20.24
C VAL A 7 6.84 6.81 -19.95
N ILE A 8 6.92 7.23 -18.69
CA ILE A 8 6.62 8.60 -18.29
C ILE A 8 7.81 9.43 -18.78
N GLU A 9 7.57 10.36 -19.71
CA GLU A 9 8.57 11.31 -20.23
C GLU A 9 8.98 12.33 -19.16
N THR A 10 9.71 11.87 -18.15
CA THR A 10 10.53 12.70 -17.26
C THR A 10 11.89 12.02 -17.16
N GLY A 11 12.96 12.74 -17.49
CA GLY A 11 14.33 12.21 -17.64
C GLY A 11 15.03 11.80 -16.34
N ILE A 12 14.35 11.04 -15.48
CA ILE A 12 14.89 10.44 -14.25
C ILE A 12 14.58 8.95 -14.32
N THR A 13 15.54 8.16 -14.78
CA THR A 13 15.45 6.69 -14.73
C THR A 13 15.84 6.21 -13.34
N VAL A 14 14.95 5.47 -12.69
CA VAL A 14 15.23 4.78 -11.43
C VAL A 14 16.35 3.76 -11.66
N SER A 15 17.29 3.63 -10.72
CA SER A 15 18.35 2.62 -10.83
C SER A 15 17.76 1.21 -10.72
N GLU A 16 18.44 0.21 -11.30
CA GLU A 16 17.92 -1.17 -11.30
C GLU A 16 17.79 -1.75 -9.88
N GLU A 17 18.67 -1.32 -8.97
CA GLU A 17 18.63 -1.67 -7.55
C GLU A 17 17.44 -1.01 -6.85
N ALA A 18 17.18 0.27 -7.13
CA ALA A 18 16.04 0.98 -6.58
C ALA A 18 14.72 0.41 -7.11
N ASN A 19 14.67 0.02 -8.39
CA ASN A 19 13.50 -0.64 -8.96
C ASN A 19 13.23 -1.99 -8.29
N SER A 20 14.27 -2.77 -8.04
CA SER A 20 14.16 -4.06 -7.33
C SER A 20 13.64 -3.90 -5.90
N GLN A 21 13.97 -2.80 -5.23
CA GLN A 21 13.44 -2.48 -3.90
C GLN A 21 11.95 -2.07 -3.95
N LEU A 22 11.55 -1.31 -4.97
CA LEU A 22 10.16 -0.87 -5.15
C LEU A 22 9.21 -1.97 -5.60
N GLU A 23 9.70 -2.96 -6.34
CA GLU A 23 8.93 -4.15 -6.78
C GLU A 23 8.92 -5.27 -5.72
N GLY A 24 9.59 -5.09 -4.59
CA GLY A 24 9.66 -6.07 -3.50
C GLY A 24 8.37 -6.18 -2.67
N PRO A 25 8.26 -7.21 -1.82
CA PRO A 25 7.16 -7.30 -0.86
C PRO A 25 7.24 -6.18 0.18
N LEU A 26 6.08 -5.64 0.55
CA LEU A 26 5.97 -4.67 1.64
C LEU A 26 6.34 -5.32 2.96
N THR A 27 6.80 -4.49 3.89
CA THR A 27 7.13 -4.85 5.26
C THR A 27 6.22 -4.14 6.27
N ILE A 28 6.03 -4.73 7.46
CA ILE A 28 5.25 -4.11 8.55
C ILE A 28 5.78 -2.72 8.89
N GLN A 29 7.11 -2.54 8.88
CA GLN A 29 7.74 -1.26 9.21
C GLN A 29 7.39 -0.15 8.21
N GLU A 30 7.30 -0.48 6.91
CA GLU A 30 6.88 0.48 5.89
C GLU A 30 5.43 0.88 6.08
N LEU A 31 4.52 -0.09 6.30
CA LEU A 31 3.12 0.21 6.57
C LEU A 31 2.95 1.03 7.85
N GLN A 32 3.70 0.70 8.91
CA GLN A 32 3.65 1.43 10.17
C GLN A 32 4.14 2.87 9.98
N THR A 33 5.26 3.05 9.26
CA THR A 33 5.78 4.39 8.95
C THR A 33 4.77 5.20 8.14
N ALA A 34 4.16 4.59 7.13
CA ALA A 34 3.11 5.20 6.33
C ALA A 34 1.91 5.60 7.20
N LEU A 35 1.42 4.69 8.07
CA LEU A 35 0.30 4.93 8.97
C LEU A 35 0.60 6.08 9.94
N GLN A 36 1.81 6.14 10.50
CA GLN A 36 2.19 7.22 11.41
C GLN A 36 2.29 8.57 10.69
N GLY A 37 2.75 8.59 9.44
CA GLY A 37 2.79 9.77 8.58
C GLY A 37 1.41 10.30 8.15
N MET A 38 0.34 9.50 8.29
CA MET A 38 -1.01 9.96 7.99
C MET A 38 -1.48 11.01 9.00
N GLN A 39 -1.96 12.14 8.47
CA GLN A 39 -2.57 13.22 9.26
C GLN A 39 -3.91 12.74 9.85
N GLY A 40 -4.07 12.93 11.15
CA GLY A 40 -5.34 12.64 11.84
C GLY A 40 -6.46 13.61 11.49
N ARG A 41 -7.67 13.32 11.98
CA ARG A 41 -8.90 14.13 11.81
C ARG A 41 -9.31 14.37 10.35
N ARG A 42 -8.83 13.55 9.42
CA ARG A 42 -9.38 13.52 8.06
C ARG A 42 -10.76 12.86 8.07
N ALA A 43 -11.60 13.27 7.12
CA ALA A 43 -12.89 12.62 6.92
C ALA A 43 -12.67 11.11 6.69
N PRO A 44 -13.45 10.25 7.36
CA PRO A 44 -13.35 8.80 7.16
C PRO A 44 -13.73 8.43 5.71
N GLY A 45 -13.27 7.27 5.26
CA GLY A 45 -13.65 6.74 3.96
C GLY A 45 -15.12 6.33 3.90
N ILE A 46 -15.51 5.68 2.80
CA ILE A 46 -16.83 5.05 2.66
C ILE A 46 -17.08 3.96 3.73
N ASP A 47 -16.02 3.44 4.34
CA ASP A 47 -16.02 2.49 5.44
C ASP A 47 -16.32 3.12 6.80
N GLY A 48 -16.29 4.45 6.92
CA GLY A 48 -16.48 5.15 8.19
C GLY A 48 -15.31 5.03 9.17
N LEU A 49 -14.19 4.43 8.76
CA LEU A 49 -13.02 4.23 9.62
C LEU A 49 -12.04 5.40 9.47
N SER A 50 -11.58 5.93 10.60
CA SER A 50 -10.58 7.01 10.61
C SER A 50 -9.17 6.47 10.80
N VAL A 51 -8.16 7.30 10.54
CA VAL A 51 -6.75 6.94 10.74
C VAL A 51 -6.47 6.54 12.19
N GLU A 52 -7.15 7.16 13.15
CA GLU A 52 -7.04 6.87 14.58
C GLU A 52 -7.47 5.44 14.92
N PHE A 53 -8.46 4.90 14.21
CA PHE A 53 -8.87 3.50 14.37
C PHE A 53 -7.72 2.55 14.01
N TYR A 54 -7.10 2.76 12.84
CA TYR A 54 -5.99 1.93 12.39
C TYR A 54 -4.77 2.06 13.31
N LYS A 55 -4.51 3.25 13.85
CA LYS A 55 -3.44 3.46 14.85
C LYS A 55 -3.72 2.75 16.17
N ALA A 56 -4.96 2.73 16.64
CA ALA A 56 -5.34 2.11 17.91
C ALA A 56 -5.30 0.57 17.86
N TYR A 57 -5.64 -0.03 16.72
CA TYR A 57 -5.71 -1.49 16.55
C TYR A 57 -4.57 -2.05 15.69
N TRP A 58 -3.47 -1.30 15.52
CA TRP A 58 -2.36 -1.67 14.65
C TRP A 58 -1.76 -3.03 14.99
N ASP A 59 -1.58 -3.33 16.28
CA ASP A 59 -0.98 -4.59 16.73
C ASP A 59 -1.82 -5.82 16.36
N VAL A 60 -3.13 -5.63 16.15
CA VAL A 60 -4.05 -6.70 15.73
C VAL A 60 -4.14 -6.76 14.20
N LEU A 61 -4.25 -5.61 13.54
CA LEU A 61 -4.55 -5.54 12.10
C LEU A 61 -3.31 -5.62 11.21
N SER A 62 -2.12 -5.32 11.72
CA SER A 62 -0.91 -5.12 10.93
C SER A 62 -0.56 -6.30 10.03
N HIS A 63 -0.64 -7.53 10.57
CA HIS A 63 -0.34 -8.75 9.83
C HIS A 63 -1.37 -9.03 8.74
N ASP A 64 -2.67 -9.00 9.07
CA ASP A 64 -3.74 -9.24 8.10
C ASP A 64 -3.71 -8.20 6.96
N LEU A 65 -3.46 -6.93 7.29
CA LEU A 65 -3.33 -5.87 6.30
C LEU A 65 -2.11 -6.08 5.40
N LEU A 66 -0.98 -6.49 5.97
CA LEU A 66 0.22 -6.76 5.20
C LEU A 66 -0.01 -7.86 4.17
N ASP A 67 -0.63 -8.96 4.58
CA ASP A 67 -0.90 -10.11 3.71
C ASP A 67 -1.82 -9.69 2.55
N VAL A 68 -2.90 -8.97 2.85
CA VAL A 68 -3.83 -8.46 1.83
C VAL A 68 -3.13 -7.53 0.85
N PHE A 69 -2.29 -6.61 1.33
CA PHE A 69 -1.59 -5.68 0.44
C PHE A 69 -0.54 -6.37 -0.42
N ASN A 70 0.24 -7.30 0.15
CA ASN A 70 1.21 -8.08 -0.61
C ASN A 70 0.55 -8.98 -1.66
N GLU A 71 -0.57 -9.63 -1.33
CA GLU A 71 -1.36 -10.39 -2.31
C GLU A 71 -1.91 -9.47 -3.41
N SER A 72 -2.39 -8.28 -3.04
CA SER A 72 -2.93 -7.31 -4.01
C SER A 72 -1.85 -6.80 -4.97
N LEU A 73 -0.64 -6.55 -4.45
CA LEU A 73 0.51 -6.16 -5.26
C LEU A 73 0.96 -7.29 -6.19
N ALA A 74 1.07 -8.52 -5.67
CA ALA A 74 1.47 -9.68 -6.45
C ALA A 74 0.47 -10.03 -7.56
N SER A 75 -0.83 -9.91 -7.27
CA SER A 75 -1.90 -10.17 -8.24
C SER A 75 -2.21 -8.99 -9.16
N GLY A 76 -1.72 -7.79 -8.84
CA GLY A 76 -2.05 -6.54 -9.53
C GLY A 76 -3.53 -6.14 -9.39
N SER A 77 -4.26 -6.69 -8.42
CA SER A 77 -5.69 -6.44 -8.22
C SER A 77 -6.06 -6.41 -6.75
N MET A 78 -6.97 -5.51 -6.37
CA MET A 78 -7.52 -5.49 -5.02
C MET A 78 -8.42 -6.70 -4.76
N PRO A 79 -8.64 -7.08 -3.49
CA PRO A 79 -9.55 -8.16 -3.13
C PRO A 79 -10.97 -7.89 -3.64
N VAL A 80 -11.72 -8.95 -3.94
CA VAL A 80 -13.05 -8.87 -4.56
C VAL A 80 -13.99 -7.90 -3.83
N SER A 81 -13.94 -7.89 -2.50
CA SER A 81 -14.76 -7.04 -1.63
C SER A 81 -14.48 -5.54 -1.81
N ARG A 82 -13.25 -5.18 -2.23
CA ARG A 82 -12.81 -3.79 -2.40
C ARG A 82 -12.83 -3.31 -3.86
N ARG A 83 -13.08 -4.19 -4.83
CA ARG A 83 -13.14 -3.80 -6.25
C ARG A 83 -14.39 -2.99 -6.64
N ARG A 84 -15.39 -2.91 -5.75
CA ARG A 84 -16.69 -2.24 -6.00
C ARG A 84 -16.88 -0.96 -5.17
N ALA A 85 -15.85 -0.54 -4.44
CA ALA A 85 -15.87 0.66 -3.61
C ALA A 85 -15.73 1.93 -4.46
#